data_AF-A0A659UHX7-F1
#
_entry.id   AF-A0A659UHX7-F1
#
_cell.length_a   1.000
_cell.length_b   1.000
_cell.length_c   1.000
_cell.angle_alpha   90.00
_cell.angle_beta   90.00
_cell.angle_gamma   90.00
#
_symmetry.space_group_name_H-M   'P 1'
#
loop_
_entity.id
_entity.type
_entity.pdbx_description
1 polymer ?
#
loop_
_entity_poly.entity_id
_entity_poly.type
_entity_poly.pdbx_seq_one_letter_code
_entity_poly.pdbx_strand_id
1 'polypeptide(L)'
;ILEAMRIVERRAKSGIYIDTKQASVEALALFARAGLPLDPVQIYETVELRKIHEIKAAELACSRATEENFERLREILKASEERIAAGEGLAKEDR
;
A
#
# COMPACT_ATOMS: atom_id res chain seq x y z
N ILE A 1 -6.68 -17.65 0.98
CA ILE A 1 -5.83 -16.46 0.71
C ILE A 1 -6.03 -15.99 -0.73
N LEU A 2 -5.68 -16.78 -1.75
CA LEU A 2 -5.79 -16.36 -3.16
C LEU A 2 -7.22 -15.99 -3.62
N GLU A 3 -8.24 -16.67 -3.10
CA GLU A 3 -9.66 -16.35 -3.37
C GLU A 3 -10.08 -15.01 -2.75
N ALA A 4 -9.58 -14.66 -1.56
CA ALA A 4 -9.83 -13.36 -0.93
C ALA A 4 -9.14 -12.21 -1.69
N MET A 5 -8.01 -12.48 -2.34
CA MET A 5 -7.29 -11.54 -3.20
C MET A 5 -7.90 -11.44 -4.62
N ARG A 6 -9.00 -12.15 -4.88
CA ARG A 6 -9.70 -12.23 -6.19
C ARG A 6 -8.84 -12.69 -7.36
N ILE A 7 -7.75 -13.40 -7.09
CA ILE A 7 -6.89 -14.01 -8.12
C ILE A 7 -7.52 -15.32 -8.63
N VAL A 8 -8.36 -15.94 -7.80
CA VAL A 8 -8.88 -17.29 -8.04
C VAL A 8 -10.34 -17.37 -7.64
N GLU A 9 -11.17 -17.97 -8.48
CA GLU A 9 -12.58 -18.27 -8.21
C GLU A 9 -12.77 -19.79 -8.06
N ARG A 10 -13.31 -20.24 -6.91
CA ARG A 10 -13.68 -21.64 -6.71
C ARG A 10 -15.15 -21.86 -7.04
N ARG A 11 -15.41 -22.71 -8.04
CA ARG A 11 -16.77 -23.14 -8.40
C ARG A 11 -17.01 -24.56 -7.92
N ALA A 12 -17.99 -24.73 -7.03
CA ALA A 12 -18.34 -26.03 -6.47
C ALA A 12 -18.63 -27.04 -7.60
N LYS A 13 -18.01 -28.22 -7.52
CA LYS A 13 -18.14 -29.33 -8.51
C LYS A 13 -17.64 -29.02 -9.93
N SER A 14 -16.94 -27.89 -10.15
CA SER A 14 -16.44 -27.48 -11.47
C SER A 14 -14.93 -27.31 -11.51
N GLY A 15 -14.33 -26.76 -10.45
CA GLY A 15 -12.88 -26.57 -10.35
C GLY A 15 -12.50 -25.18 -9.83
N ILE A 16 -11.24 -24.82 -10.07
CA ILE A 16 -10.60 -23.58 -9.64
C ILE A 16 -10.18 -22.82 -10.90
N TYR A 17 -10.63 -21.57 -11.03
CA TYR A 17 -10.38 -20.72 -12.20
C TYR A 17 -9.55 -19.50 -11.80
N ILE A 18 -8.65 -19.05 -12.68
CA ILE A 18 -7.84 -17.85 -12.46
C ILE A 18 -8.58 -16.64 -13.02
N ASP A 19 -8.71 -15.58 -12.23
CA ASP A 19 -9.19 -14.27 -12.66
C ASP A 19 -8.07 -13.23 -12.49
N THR A 20 -7.55 -12.72 -13.63
CA THR A 20 -6.49 -11.70 -13.65
C THR A 20 -7.02 -10.30 -13.91
N LYS A 21 -8.34 -10.12 -14.07
CA LYS A 21 -8.94 -8.83 -14.45
C LYS A 21 -9.31 -7.96 -13.26
N GLN A 22 -9.53 -8.55 -12.08
CA GLN A 22 -9.86 -7.84 -10.85
C GLN A 22 -8.83 -8.11 -9.75
N ALA A 23 -7.61 -7.60 -9.94
CA ALA A 23 -6.57 -7.66 -8.92
C ALA A 23 -6.86 -6.65 -7.79
N SER A 24 -6.88 -7.11 -6.53
CA SER A 24 -6.92 -6.20 -5.38
C SER A 24 -5.56 -5.49 -5.17
N VAL A 25 -5.50 -4.48 -4.29
CA VAL A 25 -4.24 -3.80 -3.93
C VAL A 25 -3.23 -4.81 -3.36
N GLU A 26 -3.69 -5.80 -2.59
CA GLU A 26 -2.86 -6.88 -2.06
C GLU A 26 -2.34 -7.80 -3.17
N ALA A 27 -3.12 -8.02 -4.24
CA ALA A 27 -2.67 -8.76 -5.41
C ALA A 27 -1.59 -8.01 -6.19
N LEU A 28 -1.69 -6.68 -6.32
CA LEU A 28 -0.63 -5.86 -6.92
C LEU A 28 0.66 -5.94 -6.11
N ALA A 29 0.59 -5.89 -4.78
CA ALA A 29 1.75 -6.07 -3.91
C ALA A 29 2.38 -7.47 -4.06
N LEU A 30 1.56 -8.51 -4.19
CA LEU A 30 2.02 -9.87 -4.46
C LEU A 30 2.75 -9.97 -5.80
N PHE A 31 2.18 -9.40 -6.86
CA PHE A 31 2.79 -9.39 -8.19
C PHE A 31 4.12 -8.64 -8.20
N ALA A 32 4.20 -7.47 -7.55
CA ALA A 32 5.44 -6.72 -7.40
C ALA A 32 6.53 -7.55 -6.70
N ARG A 33 6.19 -8.24 -5.60
CA ARG A 33 7.13 -9.10 -4.87
C ARG A 33 7.56 -10.34 -5.66
N ALA A 34 6.69 -10.84 -6.54
CA ALA A 34 6.96 -11.97 -7.42
C ALA A 34 7.72 -11.58 -8.71
N GLY A 35 8.01 -10.28 -8.91
CA GLY A 35 8.65 -9.78 -10.12
C GLY A 35 7.76 -9.86 -11.37
N LEU A 36 6.44 -9.95 -11.19
CA LEU A 36 5.48 -9.98 -12.28
C LEU A 36 5.19 -8.55 -12.77
N PRO A 37 5.00 -8.36 -14.08
CA PRO A 37 4.65 -7.05 -14.63
C PRO A 37 3.30 -6.59 -14.06
N LEU A 38 3.27 -5.34 -13.61
CA LEU A 38 2.05 -4.65 -13.21
C LEU A 38 1.52 -3.83 -14.38
N ASP A 39 0.21 -3.82 -14.57
CA ASP A 39 -0.43 -2.95 -15.56
C ASP A 39 -0.29 -1.48 -15.13
N PRO A 40 0.30 -0.60 -15.96
CA PRO A 40 0.41 0.83 -15.65
C PRO A 40 -0.92 1.51 -15.31
N VAL A 41 -2.03 1.06 -15.89
CA VAL A 41 -3.37 1.58 -15.58
C VAL A 41 -3.75 1.24 -14.14
N GLN A 42 -3.52 0.00 -13.71
CA GLN A 42 -3.80 -0.44 -12.34
C GLN A 42 -2.92 0.27 -11.31
N ILE A 43 -1.65 0.56 -11.65
CA ILE A 43 -0.77 1.37 -10.82
C ILE A 43 -1.37 2.77 -10.63
N TYR A 44 -1.75 3.42 -11.74
CA TYR A 44 -2.32 4.77 -11.70
C TYR A 44 -3.60 4.84 -10.86
N GLU A 45 -4.54 3.93 -11.09
CA GLU A 45 -5.78 3.85 -10.33
C GLU A 45 -5.53 3.63 -8.83
N THR A 46 -4.55 2.78 -8.48
CA THR A 46 -4.18 2.52 -7.08
C THR A 46 -3.56 3.77 -6.42
N VAL A 47 -2.76 4.53 -7.17
CA VAL A 47 -2.20 5.81 -6.68
C VAL A 47 -3.30 6.83 -6.42
N GLU A 48 -4.31 6.92 -7.29
CA GLU A 48 -5.46 7.82 -7.10
C GLU A 48 -6.31 7.41 -5.89
N LEU A 49 -6.56 6.11 -5.69
CA LEU A 49 -7.20 5.62 -4.47
C LEU A 49 -6.41 6.02 -3.23
N ARG A 50 -5.09 5.84 -3.25
CA ARG A 50 -4.23 6.20 -2.13
C ARG A 50 -4.34 7.69 -1.79
N LYS A 51 -4.34 8.56 -2.80
CA LYS A 51 -4.48 10.02 -2.60
C LYS A 51 -5.76 10.40 -1.85
N ILE A 52 -6.90 9.79 -2.19
CA ILE A 52 -8.17 10.05 -1.50
C ILE A 52 -8.10 9.59 -0.04
N HIS A 53 -7.57 8.39 0.20
CA HIS A 53 -7.45 7.82 1.54
C HIS A 53 -6.46 8.58 2.43
N GLU A 54 -5.31 9.00 1.89
CA GLU A 54 -4.28 9.75 2.61
C GLU A 54 -4.82 11.08 3.12
N ILE A 55 -5.55 11.83 2.30
CA ILE A 55 -6.14 13.11 2.71
C ILE A 55 -7.09 12.91 3.89
N LYS A 56 -7.99 11.93 3.81
CA LYS A 56 -8.95 11.66 4.89
C LYS A 56 -8.30 11.06 6.13
N ALA A 57 -7.29 10.21 5.97
CA ALA A 57 -6.51 9.70 7.08
C ALA A 57 -5.79 10.83 7.81
N ALA A 58 -5.17 11.76 7.08
CA ALA A 58 -4.49 12.92 7.65
C ALA A 58 -5.46 13.85 8.39
N GLU A 59 -6.61 14.18 7.79
CA GLU A 59 -7.66 14.96 8.46
C GLU A 59 -8.10 14.30 9.78
N LEU A 60 -8.34 12.99 9.75
CA LEU A 60 -8.80 12.26 10.93
C LEU A 60 -7.71 12.17 12.00
N ALA A 61 -6.46 11.92 11.60
CA ALA A 61 -5.32 11.89 12.50
C ALA A 61 -5.13 13.24 13.18
N CYS A 62 -5.17 14.34 12.43
CA CYS A 62 -5.11 15.69 12.98
C CYS A 62 -6.24 15.98 13.98
N SER A 63 -7.47 15.52 13.68
CA SER A 63 -8.62 15.72 14.57
C SER A 63 -8.50 15.00 15.91
N ARG A 64 -7.65 13.97 15.99
CA ARG A 64 -7.46 13.10 17.16
C ARG A 64 -6.04 13.20 17.74
N ALA A 65 -5.22 14.11 17.24
CA ALA A 65 -3.79 14.13 17.53
C ALA A 65 -3.53 14.43 19.01
N THR A 66 -2.59 13.69 19.59
CA THR A 66 -2.00 13.93 20.90
C THR A 66 -0.59 14.50 20.77
N GLU A 67 -0.01 15.04 21.84
CA GLU A 67 1.38 15.52 21.80
C GLU A 67 2.36 14.39 21.47
N GLU A 68 2.13 13.18 21.99
CA GLU A 68 2.91 11.99 21.65
C GLU A 68 2.92 11.72 20.13
N ASN A 69 1.81 11.97 19.43
CA ASN A 69 1.78 11.84 17.98
C ASN A 69 2.71 12.85 17.30
N PHE A 70 2.76 14.10 17.78
CA PHE A 70 3.67 15.11 17.22
C PHE A 70 5.13 14.84 17.54
N GLU A 71 5.44 14.37 18.75
CA GLU A 71 6.78 13.91 19.10
C GLU A 71 7.23 12.78 18.17
N ARG A 72 6.37 11.78 17.96
CA ARG A 72 6.65 10.68 17.06
C ARG A 72 6.86 11.12 15.62
N LEU A 73 6.06 12.06 15.12
CA LEU A 73 6.24 12.64 13.78
C LEU A 73 7.59 13.35 13.66
N ARG A 74 8.01 14.12 14.68
CA ARG A 74 9.33 14.78 14.69
C ARG A 74 10.48 13.77 14.66
N GLU A 75 10.37 12.67 15.40
CA GLU A 75 11.36 11.57 15.38
C GLU A 75 11.51 10.97 13.98
N ILE A 76 10.38 10.65 13.34
CA ILE A 76 10.36 10.06 11.99
C ILE A 76 10.94 11.03 10.96
N LEU A 77 10.60 12.32 11.05
CA LEU A 77 11.15 13.35 10.15
C LEU A 77 12.67 13.45 10.31
N LYS A 78 13.17 13.50 11.54
CA LYS A 78 14.61 13.56 11.80
C LYS A 78 15.34 12.32 11.24
N ALA A 79 14.82 11.13 11.51
CA ALA A 79 15.40 9.89 10.96
C ALA A 79 15.37 9.87 9.43
N SER A 80 14.29 10.38 8.83
CA SER A 80 14.16 10.49 7.37
C SER A 80 15.19 11.46 6.78
N GLU A 81 15.38 12.63 7.39
CA GLU A 81 16.39 13.61 6.96
C GLU A 81 17.81 13.04 7.03
N GLU A 82 18.15 12.33 8.11
CA GLU A 82 19.47 11.67 8.27
C GLU A 82 19.72 10.62 7.16
N ARG A 83 18.70 9.83 6.82
CA ARG A 83 18.79 8.84 5.74
C ARG A 83 18.96 9.48 4.37
N ILE A 84 18.18 10.52 4.07
CA ILE A 84 18.30 11.27 2.82
C ILE A 84 19.70 11.86 2.70
N ALA A 85 20.23 12.45 3.77
CA ALA A 85 21.59 13.00 3.79
C ALA A 85 22.66 11.93 3.56
N ALA A 86 22.43 10.69 4.02
CA ALA A 86 23.28 9.53 3.77
C ALA A 86 23.09 8.90 2.37
N GLY A 87 22.15 9.39 1.56
CA GLY A 87 21.81 8.81 0.25
C GLY A 87 21.02 7.50 0.34
N GLU A 88 20.44 7.19 1.49
CA GLU A 88 19.61 6.02 1.72
C GLU A 88 18.13 6.28 1.36
N GLY A 89 17.41 5.21 1.00
CA GLY A 89 15.96 5.28 0.83
C GLY A 89 15.17 5.35 2.14
N LEU A 90 13.91 5.80 2.06
CA LEU A 90 12.99 5.98 3.21
C LEU A 90 12.08 4.78 3.51
N ALA A 91 12.19 3.68 2.76
CA ALA A 91 11.27 2.53 2.89
C ALA A 91 11.19 1.91 4.30
N LYS A 92 12.15 2.21 5.19
CA LYS A 92 12.11 1.79 6.59
C LYS A 92 11.30 2.73 7.49
N GLU A 93 11.27 4.02 7.18
CA GLU A 93 10.52 5.03 7.94
C GLU A 93 9.05 5.13 7.47
N ASP A 94 8.75 4.61 6.28
CA ASP A 94 7.40 4.50 5.69
C ASP A 94 6.62 3.26 6.19
N ARG A 95 6.80 2.88 7.46
CA ARG A 95 6.23 1.66 8.06
C ARG A 95 5.18 1.93 9.12
#